data_AF-A0A2M9Q5Q4-F1
#
_entry.id   AF-A0A2M9Q5Q4-F1
#
_cell.length_a   1.000
_cell.length_b   1.000
_cell.length_c   1.000
_cell.angle_alpha   90.00
_cell.angle_beta   90.00
_cell.angle_gamma   90.00
#
_symmetry.space_group_name_H-M   'P 1'
#
loop_
_entity.id
_entity.type
_entity.pdbx_description
1 polymer ?
#
loop_
_entity_poly.entity_id
_entity_poly.type
_entity_poly.pdbx_seq_one_letter_code
_entity_poly.pdbx_strand_id
1 'polypeptide(L)'
;MNTKKIFTCLFFSVFGLLLMFSFKPLDAHAYNYPNKTAAKAGDILVTKETNCKNECKGLSGHAAIVVDSTYFVHISGPGAHPTKEKLSTWFDSRYGERTRVVRPTSHYKGSAADAAKWANKYVVDYKNATYSIASSLDSFDKTYCSKLVWQAFNSTAYPIVAKDLLIHPYSFANAADGGRTKPLETVYEKAW
;
A
#
# COMPACT_ATOMS: atom_id res chain seq x y z
N MET A 1 -53.71 -34.83 -16.94
CA MET A 1 -52.61 -33.93 -16.53
C MET A 1 -51.38 -34.29 -17.38
N ASN A 2 -50.84 -33.34 -18.16
CA ASN A 2 -49.92 -33.63 -19.27
C ASN A 2 -48.48 -33.81 -18.75
N THR A 3 -48.05 -35.07 -18.62
CA THR A 3 -46.78 -35.52 -18.02
C THR A 3 -45.52 -34.93 -18.66
N LYS A 4 -45.60 -34.43 -19.89
CA LYS A 4 -44.45 -33.80 -20.58
C LYS A 4 -44.08 -32.42 -20.03
N LYS A 5 -45.01 -31.69 -19.39
CA LYS A 5 -44.75 -30.36 -18.82
C LYS A 5 -44.09 -30.40 -17.44
N ILE A 6 -44.20 -31.52 -16.72
CA ILE A 6 -43.65 -31.67 -15.36
C ILE A 6 -42.14 -31.94 -15.40
N PHE A 7 -41.65 -32.64 -16.43
CA PHE A 7 -40.22 -32.94 -16.59
C PHE A 7 -39.36 -31.71 -16.92
N THR A 8 -39.90 -30.73 -17.65
CA THR A 8 -39.16 -29.53 -18.05
C THR A 8 -38.97 -28.55 -16.89
N CYS A 9 -39.93 -28.46 -15.95
CA CYS A 9 -39.80 -27.62 -14.76
C CYS A 9 -38.81 -28.19 -13.73
N LEU A 10 -38.75 -29.51 -13.57
CA LEU A 10 -37.82 -30.16 -12.63
C LEU A 10 -36.36 -30.10 -13.11
N PHE A 11 -36.11 -30.12 -14.43
CA PHE A 11 -34.76 -30.02 -14.96
C PHE A 11 -34.15 -28.61 -14.82
N PHE A 12 -34.97 -27.56 -14.94
CA PHE A 12 -34.53 -26.18 -14.71
C PHE A 12 -34.38 -25.82 -13.22
N SER A 13 -35.16 -26.44 -12.32
CA SER A 13 -35.03 -26.15 -10.88
C SER A 13 -33.80 -26.78 -10.24
N VAL A 14 -33.34 -27.94 -10.73
CA VAL A 14 -32.13 -28.61 -10.22
C VAL A 14 -30.85 -27.97 -10.78
N PHE A 15 -30.87 -27.48 -12.03
CA PHE A 15 -29.72 -26.79 -12.62
C PHE A 15 -29.51 -25.37 -12.02
N GLY A 16 -30.59 -24.69 -11.65
CA GLY A 16 -30.51 -23.39 -10.94
C GLY A 16 -29.98 -23.49 -9.51
N LEU A 17 -30.18 -24.63 -8.83
CA LEU A 17 -29.70 -24.86 -7.47
C LEU A 17 -28.21 -25.23 -7.42
N LEU A 18 -27.68 -25.84 -8.49
CA LEU A 18 -26.26 -26.21 -8.63
C LEU A 18 -25.34 -25.03 -8.99
N LEU A 19 -25.87 -23.94 -9.54
CA LEU A 19 -25.11 -22.70 -9.79
C LEU A 19 -24.88 -21.85 -8.53
N MET A 20 -25.52 -22.18 -7.41
CA MET A 20 -25.34 -21.49 -6.12
C MET A 20 -24.20 -22.08 -5.27
N PHE A 21 -23.57 -23.17 -5.70
CA PHE A 21 -22.45 -23.82 -5.02
C PHE A 21 -21.15 -23.67 -5.80
N SER A 22 -20.49 -22.52 -5.68
CA SER A 22 -19.02 -22.36 -5.59
C SER A 22 -18.57 -20.98 -6.05
N PHE A 23 -18.99 -19.95 -5.33
CA PHE A 23 -18.06 -18.84 -5.11
C PHE A 23 -17.30 -19.18 -3.82
N LYS A 24 -16.24 -19.98 -3.94
CA LYS A 24 -15.26 -19.99 -2.86
C LYS A 24 -14.72 -18.56 -2.81
N PRO A 25 -14.82 -17.85 -1.68
CA PRO A 25 -14.06 -16.62 -1.54
C PRO A 25 -12.61 -16.99 -1.88
N LEU A 26 -12.02 -16.24 -2.80
CA LEU A 26 -10.59 -16.37 -3.05
C LEU A 26 -9.95 -15.97 -1.71
N ASP A 27 -9.52 -16.94 -0.92
CA ASP A 27 -8.75 -16.71 0.30
C ASP A 27 -7.44 -16.05 -0.12
N ALA A 28 -7.49 -14.73 -0.33
CA ALA A 28 -6.32 -13.90 -0.41
C ALA A 28 -5.72 -13.92 0.99
N HIS A 29 -4.90 -14.94 1.26
CA HIS A 29 -4.23 -15.09 2.54
C HIS A 29 -3.51 -13.78 2.85
N ALA A 30 -3.88 -13.15 3.97
CA ALA A 30 -3.26 -11.92 4.42
C ALA A 30 -1.74 -12.12 4.51
N TYR A 31 -0.96 -11.21 3.95
CA TYR A 31 0.48 -11.26 4.03
C TYR A 31 0.90 -11.02 5.47
N ASN A 32 1.70 -11.93 6.01
CA ASN A 32 2.39 -11.74 7.28
C ASN A 32 3.82 -11.31 6.98
N TYR A 33 4.26 -10.24 7.62
CA TYR A 33 5.68 -9.87 7.63
C TYR A 33 6.52 -11.03 8.16
N PRO A 34 7.84 -11.06 7.90
CA PRO A 34 8.69 -12.19 8.31
C PRO A 34 8.65 -12.51 9.81
N ASN A 35 8.33 -11.54 10.67
CA ASN A 35 8.10 -11.77 12.11
C ASN A 35 6.69 -12.29 12.47
N LYS A 36 5.91 -12.74 11.48
CA LYS A 36 4.53 -13.23 11.57
C LYS A 36 3.48 -12.17 11.92
N THR A 37 3.86 -10.88 11.95
CA THR A 37 2.88 -9.80 12.13
C THR A 37 2.07 -9.61 10.85
N ALA A 38 0.74 -9.62 10.96
CA ALA A 38 -0.13 -9.38 9.81
C ALA A 38 0.02 -7.96 9.28
N ALA A 39 0.11 -7.83 7.95
CA ALA A 39 0.07 -6.56 7.26
C ALA A 39 -1.31 -5.89 7.41
N LYS A 40 -1.31 -4.57 7.55
CA LYS A 40 -2.52 -3.77 7.67
C LYS A 40 -2.50 -2.61 6.69
N ALA A 41 -3.68 -2.27 6.18
CA ALA A 41 -3.88 -1.08 5.37
C ALA A 41 -3.40 0.17 6.14
N GLY A 42 -2.57 0.97 5.49
CA GLY A 42 -1.92 2.15 6.06
C GLY A 42 -0.60 1.87 6.78
N ASP A 43 -0.12 0.63 6.83
CA ASP A 43 1.30 0.39 7.14
C ASP A 43 2.18 1.09 6.09
N ILE A 44 3.32 1.62 6.54
CA ILE A 44 4.29 2.29 5.69
C ILE A 44 5.53 1.40 5.62
N LEU A 45 5.90 0.99 4.41
CA LEU A 45 7.15 0.29 4.15
C LEU A 45 8.22 1.33 3.88
N VAL A 46 9.32 1.27 4.62
CA VAL A 46 10.49 2.14 4.43
C VAL A 46 11.72 1.25 4.26
N THR A 47 12.63 1.63 3.37
CA THR A 47 13.90 0.90 3.19
C THR A 47 15.05 1.86 2.99
N LYS A 48 16.25 1.44 3.40
CA LYS A 48 17.51 2.14 3.09
C LYS A 48 17.98 1.93 1.66
N GLU A 49 17.47 0.88 1.00
CA GLU A 49 17.75 0.60 -0.39
C GLU A 49 17.07 1.59 -1.34
N THR A 50 17.64 1.77 -2.52
CA THR A 50 17.12 2.66 -3.57
C THR A 50 16.85 1.87 -4.85
N ASN A 51 15.94 2.33 -5.72
CA ASN A 51 15.69 1.59 -6.96
C ASN A 51 16.61 1.93 -8.14
N CYS A 52 17.51 2.91 -7.99
CA CYS A 52 18.40 3.30 -9.08
C CYS A 52 19.35 2.14 -9.41
N LYS A 53 19.49 1.84 -10.71
CA LYS A 53 20.41 0.78 -11.18
C LYS A 53 21.80 1.31 -11.51
N ASN A 54 21.92 2.57 -11.95
CA ASN A 54 23.21 3.12 -12.44
C ASN A 54 23.54 4.53 -11.93
N GLU A 55 22.54 5.38 -11.65
CA GLU A 55 22.76 6.76 -11.18
C GLU A 55 21.72 7.14 -10.11
N CYS A 56 22.13 7.17 -8.84
CA CYS A 56 21.26 7.62 -7.76
C CYS A 56 21.27 9.15 -7.64
N LYS A 57 20.74 9.84 -8.65
CA LYS A 57 20.41 11.27 -8.56
C LYS A 57 19.02 11.40 -7.90
N GLY A 58 18.93 11.11 -6.61
CA GLY A 58 17.66 11.07 -5.88
C GLY A 58 17.78 10.97 -4.36
N LEU A 59 16.63 10.95 -3.68
CA LEU A 59 16.54 10.72 -2.24
C LEU A 59 17.10 9.33 -1.89
N SER A 60 17.96 9.26 -0.86
CA SER A 60 18.37 7.97 -0.30
C SER A 60 17.17 7.28 0.35
N GLY A 61 17.07 5.96 0.15
CA GLY A 61 15.96 5.14 0.62
C GLY A 61 14.73 5.15 -0.29
N HIS A 62 13.71 4.38 0.11
CA HIS A 62 12.45 4.25 -0.62
C HIS A 62 11.28 4.04 0.35
N ALA A 63 10.08 4.49 -0.05
CA ALA A 63 8.87 4.39 0.75
C ALA A 63 7.68 3.90 -0.06
N ALA A 64 6.78 3.19 0.61
CA ALA A 64 5.53 2.68 0.07
C ALA A 64 4.44 2.65 1.14
N ILE A 65 3.18 2.57 0.72
CA ILE A 65 2.03 2.42 1.63
C ILE A 65 1.30 1.11 1.32
N VAL A 66 1.04 0.32 2.35
CA VAL A 66 0.23 -0.90 2.28
C VAL A 66 -1.23 -0.50 2.09
N VAL A 67 -1.87 -1.00 1.05
CA VAL A 67 -3.25 -0.61 0.70
C VAL A 67 -4.30 -1.62 1.14
N ASP A 68 -3.90 -2.87 1.34
CA ASP A 68 -4.70 -3.95 1.90
C ASP A 68 -3.77 -5.03 2.48
N SER A 69 -4.32 -6.18 2.88
CA SER A 69 -3.53 -7.27 3.48
C SER A 69 -2.52 -7.92 2.54
N THR A 70 -2.53 -7.63 1.24
CA THR A 70 -1.75 -8.34 0.21
C THR A 70 -0.93 -7.39 -0.66
N TYR A 71 -1.34 -6.13 -0.80
CA TYR A 71 -0.77 -5.18 -1.76
C TYR A 71 -0.25 -3.90 -1.09
N PHE A 72 0.75 -3.31 -1.74
CA PHE A 72 1.24 -1.97 -1.45
C PHE A 72 1.25 -1.11 -2.72
N VAL A 73 1.33 0.19 -2.54
CA VAL A 73 1.45 1.19 -3.60
C VAL A 73 2.74 1.99 -3.42
N HIS A 74 3.42 2.24 -4.53
CA HIS A 74 4.59 3.10 -4.60
C HIS A 74 4.79 3.65 -6.02
N ILE A 75 5.85 4.43 -6.21
CA ILE A 75 6.42 4.73 -7.52
C ILE A 75 7.91 4.38 -7.46
N SER A 76 8.38 3.57 -8.41
CA SER A 76 9.66 2.88 -8.25
C SER A 76 10.89 3.72 -8.58
N GLY A 77 10.75 4.93 -9.14
CA GLY A 77 11.88 5.81 -9.44
C GLY A 77 11.75 6.54 -10.79
N PRO A 78 12.80 7.23 -11.26
CA PRO A 78 12.81 7.91 -12.56
C PRO A 78 12.34 7.01 -13.71
N GLY A 79 11.46 7.53 -14.57
CA GLY A 79 10.88 6.78 -15.70
C GLY A 79 9.74 5.82 -15.34
N ALA A 80 9.45 5.61 -14.05
CA ALA A 80 8.31 4.81 -13.62
C ALA A 80 7.03 5.65 -13.42
N HIS A 81 5.93 4.92 -13.30
CA HIS A 81 4.61 5.42 -12.91
C HIS A 81 4.19 4.81 -11.56
N PRO A 82 3.20 5.39 -10.86
CA PRO A 82 2.65 4.79 -9.66
C PRO A 82 2.06 3.41 -9.95
N THR A 83 2.42 2.43 -9.14
CA THR A 83 2.02 1.03 -9.30
C THR A 83 1.51 0.44 -8.00
N LYS A 84 0.67 -0.58 -8.13
CA LYS A 84 0.25 -1.46 -7.04
C LYS A 84 0.91 -2.82 -7.22
N GLU A 85 1.58 -3.30 -6.19
CA GLU A 85 2.35 -4.55 -6.21
C GLU A 85 2.06 -5.41 -4.98
N LYS A 86 2.35 -6.71 -5.05
CA LYS A 86 2.14 -7.63 -3.93
C LYS A 86 3.20 -7.40 -2.86
N LEU A 87 2.84 -7.44 -1.59
CA LEU A 87 3.78 -7.32 -0.47
C LEU A 87 4.98 -8.25 -0.57
N SER A 88 4.79 -9.48 -1.06
CA SER A 88 5.90 -10.41 -1.29
C SER A 88 7.00 -9.82 -2.18
N THR A 89 6.67 -9.04 -3.23
CA THR A 89 7.69 -8.44 -4.12
C THR A 89 8.59 -7.45 -3.40
N TRP A 90 8.08 -6.77 -2.37
CA TRP A 90 8.92 -5.92 -1.53
C TRP A 90 9.95 -6.74 -0.76
N PHE A 91 9.48 -7.75 -0.03
CA PHE A 91 10.31 -8.53 0.89
C PHE A 91 11.22 -9.55 0.18
N ASP A 92 10.88 -9.98 -1.03
CA ASP A 92 11.69 -10.85 -1.89
C ASP A 92 12.72 -10.06 -2.73
N SER A 93 12.69 -8.73 -2.67
CA SER A 93 13.63 -7.84 -3.36
C SER A 93 14.67 -7.24 -2.41
N ARG A 94 15.64 -6.50 -2.96
CA ARG A 94 16.60 -5.70 -2.17
C ARG A 94 15.91 -4.81 -1.14
N TYR A 95 14.71 -4.27 -1.43
CA TYR A 95 14.01 -3.40 -0.49
C TYR A 95 13.80 -4.09 0.87
N GLY A 96 13.47 -5.39 0.86
CA GLY A 96 13.30 -6.22 2.04
C GLY A 96 14.58 -6.49 2.82
N GLU A 97 15.77 -6.25 2.27
CA GLU A 97 17.03 -6.51 2.97
C GLU A 97 17.33 -5.50 4.08
N ARG A 98 16.92 -4.23 3.89
CA ARG A 98 17.16 -3.12 4.82
C ARG A 98 15.89 -2.32 5.09
N THR A 99 14.84 -3.01 5.53
CA THR A 99 13.49 -2.43 5.63
C THR A 99 13.04 -2.25 7.08
N ARG A 100 12.21 -1.25 7.28
CA ARG A 100 11.38 -1.07 8.45
C ARG A 100 9.93 -0.88 8.00
N VAL A 101 9.02 -1.57 8.66
CA VAL A 101 7.58 -1.32 8.54
C VAL A 101 7.14 -0.55 9.75
N VAL A 102 6.52 0.60 9.50
CA VAL A 102 5.95 1.44 10.55
C VAL A 102 4.43 1.55 10.39
N ARG A 103 3.72 1.59 11.50
CA ARG A 103 2.26 1.53 11.57
C ARG A 103 1.70 2.71 12.35
N PRO A 104 0.62 3.36 11.89
CA PRO A 104 -0.08 4.38 12.69
C PRO A 104 -0.55 3.83 14.04
N THR A 105 -0.23 4.54 15.11
CA THR A 105 -0.66 4.20 16.48
C THR A 105 -2.03 4.78 16.79
N SER A 106 -2.55 4.50 17.98
CA SER A 106 -3.75 5.18 18.50
C SER A 106 -3.58 6.69 18.72
N HIS A 107 -2.34 7.20 18.71
CA HIS A 107 -2.07 8.65 18.80
C HIS A 107 -2.17 9.35 17.44
N TYR A 108 -2.18 8.59 16.33
CA TYR A 108 -2.46 9.15 15.03
C TYR A 108 -3.94 9.57 14.94
N LYS A 109 -4.17 10.83 14.59
CA LYS A 109 -5.52 11.44 14.59
C LYS A 109 -6.32 11.20 13.31
N GLY A 110 -5.65 10.79 12.24
CA GLY A 110 -6.30 10.47 10.97
C GLY A 110 -6.66 8.99 10.85
N SER A 111 -7.04 8.58 9.64
CA SER A 111 -7.46 7.22 9.34
C SER A 111 -6.46 6.54 8.41
N ALA A 112 -5.75 5.54 8.94
CA ALA A 112 -4.79 4.74 8.17
C ALA A 112 -5.47 4.01 6.98
N ALA A 113 -6.71 3.56 7.18
CA ALA A 113 -7.51 2.93 6.14
C ALA A 113 -7.91 3.91 5.03
N ASP A 114 -8.23 5.17 5.37
CA ASP A 114 -8.56 6.18 4.36
C ASP A 114 -7.31 6.61 3.58
N ALA A 115 -6.15 6.71 4.24
CA ALA A 115 -4.88 6.93 3.56
C ALA A 115 -4.57 5.80 2.55
N ALA A 116 -4.72 4.55 2.97
CA ALA A 116 -4.58 3.39 2.08
C ALA A 116 -5.57 3.43 0.89
N LYS A 117 -6.83 3.76 1.16
CA LYS A 117 -7.87 3.90 0.12
C LYS A 117 -7.52 5.00 -0.86
N TRP A 118 -7.05 6.15 -0.37
CA TRP A 118 -6.58 7.27 -1.20
C TRP A 118 -5.44 6.83 -2.12
N ALA A 119 -4.42 6.15 -1.58
CA ALA A 119 -3.28 5.68 -2.36
C ALA A 119 -3.68 4.67 -3.45
N ASN A 120 -4.58 3.74 -3.13
CA ASN A 120 -5.12 2.79 -4.11
C ASN A 120 -5.95 3.49 -5.20
N LYS A 121 -6.65 4.58 -4.88
CA LYS A 121 -7.35 5.40 -5.88
C LYS A 121 -6.36 6.21 -6.73
N TYR A 122 -5.32 6.77 -6.11
CA TYR A 122 -4.31 7.58 -6.78
C TYR A 122 -3.63 6.83 -7.94
N VAL A 123 -3.26 5.56 -7.76
CA VAL A 123 -2.65 4.77 -8.86
C VAL A 123 -3.58 4.53 -10.05
N VAL A 124 -4.90 4.63 -9.85
CA VAL A 124 -5.90 4.50 -10.92
C VAL A 124 -6.10 5.85 -11.61
N ASP A 125 -6.37 6.90 -10.83
CA ASP A 125 -6.69 8.23 -11.32
C ASP A 125 -5.49 8.92 -11.97
N TYR A 126 -4.28 8.67 -11.44
CA TYR A 126 -3.02 9.28 -11.85
C TYR A 126 -2.03 8.22 -12.36
N LYS A 127 -2.53 7.22 -13.08
CA LYS A 127 -1.72 6.12 -13.66
C LYS A 127 -0.54 6.57 -14.54
N ASN A 128 -0.62 7.78 -15.10
CA ASN A 128 0.41 8.37 -15.96
C ASN A 128 1.29 9.38 -15.22
N ALA A 129 1.10 9.58 -13.91
CA ALA A 129 1.96 10.48 -13.15
C ALA A 129 3.42 10.01 -13.27
N THR A 130 4.34 10.96 -13.40
CA THR A 130 5.75 10.65 -13.60
C THR A 130 6.56 10.94 -12.35
N TYR A 131 7.63 10.18 -12.14
CA TYR A 131 8.53 10.43 -11.03
C TYR A 131 9.23 11.80 -11.10
N SER A 132 9.15 12.59 -10.02
CA SER A 132 9.87 13.85 -9.86
C SER A 132 9.96 14.30 -8.40
N ILE A 133 11.19 14.38 -7.88
CA ILE A 133 11.48 14.89 -6.52
C ILE A 133 11.37 16.41 -6.38
N ALA A 134 11.43 17.15 -7.50
CA ALA A 134 11.31 18.61 -7.52
C ALA A 134 9.85 19.09 -7.64
N SER A 135 8.88 18.18 -7.49
CA SER A 135 7.47 18.50 -7.64
C SER A 135 6.88 19.14 -6.38
N SER A 136 5.96 20.09 -6.55
CA SER A 136 5.16 20.63 -5.44
C SER A 136 4.41 19.50 -4.73
N LEU A 137 4.36 19.50 -3.39
CA LEU A 137 3.62 18.50 -2.63
C LEU A 137 2.12 18.46 -2.92
N ASP A 138 1.57 19.51 -3.54
CA ASP A 138 0.15 19.60 -3.85
C ASP A 138 -0.16 19.14 -5.30
N SER A 139 0.86 18.86 -6.12
CA SER A 139 0.67 18.32 -7.47
C SER A 139 0.47 16.81 -7.47
N PHE A 140 -0.33 16.30 -8.41
CA PHE A 140 -0.67 14.87 -8.50
C PHE A 140 -0.13 14.18 -9.77
N ASP A 141 0.21 14.94 -10.81
CA ASP A 141 0.76 14.46 -12.08
C ASP A 141 2.27 14.17 -12.03
N LYS A 142 2.93 14.70 -10.99
CA LYS A 142 4.34 14.47 -10.66
C LYS A 142 4.42 13.97 -9.23
N THR A 143 5.08 12.85 -8.98
CA THR A 143 5.17 12.29 -7.61
C THR A 143 6.49 11.60 -7.37
N TYR A 144 6.75 11.19 -6.13
CA TYR A 144 7.87 10.34 -5.76
C TYR A 144 7.45 9.48 -4.56
N CYS A 145 8.28 8.51 -4.20
CA CYS A 145 7.92 7.44 -3.29
C CYS A 145 7.32 7.93 -1.96
N SER A 146 8.02 8.80 -1.26
CA SER A 146 7.59 9.35 0.02
C SER A 146 6.55 10.46 -0.09
N LYS A 147 6.50 11.21 -1.20
CA LYS A 147 5.39 12.16 -1.45
C LYS A 147 4.06 11.45 -1.60
N LEU A 148 4.00 10.34 -2.34
CA LEU A 148 2.77 9.57 -2.50
C LEU A 148 2.24 9.13 -1.13
N VAL A 149 3.11 8.56 -0.28
CA VAL A 149 2.76 8.16 1.09
C VAL A 149 2.30 9.38 1.90
N TRP A 150 3.03 10.49 1.85
CA TRP A 150 2.66 11.71 2.57
C TRP A 150 1.30 12.26 2.14
N GLN A 151 1.04 12.34 0.83
CA GLN A 151 -0.23 12.82 0.29
C GLN A 151 -1.39 11.93 0.72
N ALA A 152 -1.18 10.60 0.77
CA ALA A 152 -2.17 9.66 1.28
C ALA A 152 -2.58 9.99 2.72
N PHE A 153 -1.62 10.20 3.63
CA PHE A 153 -1.94 10.60 5.00
C PHE A 153 -2.47 12.03 5.10
N ASN A 154 -1.93 12.97 4.34
CA ASN A 154 -2.39 14.35 4.31
C ASN A 154 -3.86 14.46 3.83
N SER A 155 -4.32 13.56 2.96
CA SER A 155 -5.72 13.49 2.50
C SER A 155 -6.73 13.23 3.63
N THR A 156 -6.27 12.71 4.77
CA THR A 156 -7.07 12.50 5.98
C THR A 156 -7.20 13.75 6.86
N ALA A 157 -6.66 14.89 6.41
CA ALA A 157 -6.43 16.12 7.19
C ALA A 157 -5.37 16.01 8.31
N TYR A 158 -4.76 14.83 8.50
CA TYR A 158 -3.70 14.61 9.48
C TYR A 158 -2.46 14.04 8.78
N PRO A 159 -1.56 14.89 8.25
CA PRO A 159 -0.29 14.41 7.71
C PRO A 159 0.52 13.73 8.82
N ILE A 160 1.10 12.56 8.51
CA ILE A 160 1.80 11.74 9.52
C ILE A 160 3.21 12.25 9.83
N VAL A 161 3.77 13.04 8.92
CA VAL A 161 4.98 13.85 9.10
C VAL A 161 4.67 15.27 8.63
N ALA A 162 5.30 16.28 9.25
CA ALA A 162 5.05 17.68 8.92
C ALA A 162 5.34 17.98 7.44
N LYS A 163 4.60 18.95 6.87
CA LYS A 163 4.87 19.45 5.51
C LYS A 163 6.25 20.10 5.47
N ASP A 164 7.03 19.77 4.45
CA ASP A 164 8.35 20.34 4.17
C ASP A 164 8.48 20.55 2.65
N LEU A 165 9.57 21.15 2.17
CA LEU A 165 9.87 21.26 0.74
C LEU A 165 10.03 19.89 0.08
N LEU A 166 10.54 18.91 0.83
CA LEU A 166 10.81 17.55 0.37
C LEU A 166 10.56 16.55 1.51
N ILE A 167 9.69 15.57 1.28
CA ILE A 167 9.43 14.53 2.29
C ILE A 167 10.43 13.40 2.09
N HIS A 168 11.37 13.20 3.01
CA HIS A 168 12.32 12.09 2.92
C HIS A 168 11.65 10.76 3.32
N PRO A 169 11.99 9.62 2.67
CA PRO A 169 11.50 8.30 3.08
C PRO A 169 11.72 8.00 4.57
N TYR A 170 12.88 8.38 5.10
CA TYR A 170 13.23 8.15 6.50
C TYR A 170 12.40 8.95 7.50
N SER A 171 11.70 10.02 7.08
CA SER A 171 10.87 10.81 7.98
C SER A 171 9.78 9.95 8.65
N PHE A 172 9.27 8.92 7.96
CA PHE A 172 8.28 8.00 8.53
C PHE A 172 8.90 7.08 9.60
N ALA A 173 10.10 6.57 9.36
CA ALA A 173 10.81 5.75 10.33
C ALA A 173 11.23 6.55 11.56
N ASN A 174 11.72 7.79 11.37
CA ASN A 174 12.08 8.69 12.46
C ASN A 174 10.85 9.06 13.31
N ALA A 175 9.69 9.25 12.68
CA ALA A 175 8.43 9.48 13.40
C ALA A 175 8.00 8.26 14.24
N ALA A 176 8.47 7.05 13.92
CA ALA A 176 8.29 5.86 14.73
C ALA A 176 9.32 5.70 15.87
N ASP A 177 10.44 6.40 15.81
CA ASP A 177 11.47 6.42 16.86
C ASP A 177 11.18 7.48 17.95
N GLY A 178 10.11 8.27 17.79
CA GLY A 178 9.69 9.28 18.76
C GLY A 178 9.32 8.73 20.15
N GLY A 179 9.11 9.63 21.11
CA GLY A 179 8.71 9.30 22.48
C GLY A 179 7.31 8.68 22.61
N ARG A 180 6.77 8.62 23.83
CA ARG A 180 5.52 7.90 24.16
C ARG A 180 4.28 8.28 23.34
N THR A 181 4.23 9.48 22.77
CA THR A 181 3.07 10.02 22.01
C THR A 181 3.26 9.96 20.49
N LYS A 182 4.15 9.10 20.02
CA LYS A 182 4.49 8.98 18.60
C LYS A 182 3.29 8.56 17.73
N PRO A 183 3.11 9.15 16.54
CA PRO A 183 2.03 8.78 15.62
C PRO A 183 2.28 7.45 14.91
N LEU A 184 3.51 6.93 14.95
CA LEU A 184 3.92 5.69 14.29
C LEU A 184 4.64 4.76 15.28
N GLU A 185 4.51 3.46 15.07
CA GLU A 185 5.28 2.42 15.77
C GLU A 185 5.96 1.48 14.76
N THR A 186 7.13 0.95 15.11
CA THR A 186 7.78 -0.08 14.31
C THR A 186 7.13 -1.43 14.57
N VAL A 187 6.65 -2.09 13.52
CA VAL A 187 6.01 -3.41 13.61
C VAL A 187 6.84 -4.53 12.97
N TYR A 188 7.80 -4.18 12.12
CA TYR A 188 8.81 -5.09 11.59
C TYR A 188 10.08 -4.31 11.21
N GLU A 189 11.24 -4.93 11.37
CA GLU A 189 12.52 -4.35 10.99
C GLU A 189 13.52 -5.45 10.59
N LYS A 190 14.34 -5.16 9.59
CA LYS A 190 15.52 -5.95 9.21
C LYS A 190 16.64 -5.03 8.76
N ALA A 191 17.81 -5.18 9.39
CA ALA A 191 19.06 -4.48 9.05
C ALA A 191 18.88 -2.96 8.78
N TRP A 192 18.21 -2.28 9.71
CA TRP A 192 17.94 -0.84 9.65
C TRP A 192 19.23 -0.05 9.92
#